data_AF-A0A5K3G220-F1
#
_entry.id   AF-A0A5K3G220-F1
#
_cell.length_a   1.000
_cell.length_b   1.000
_cell.length_c   1.000
_cell.angle_alpha   90.00
_cell.angle_beta   90.00
_cell.angle_gamma   90.00
#
_symmetry.space_group_name_H-M   'P 1'
#
loop_
_entity.id
_entity.type
_entity.pdbx_description
1 polymer ?
#
loop_
_entity_poly.entity_id
_entity_poly.type
_entity_poly.pdbx_seq_one_letter_code
_entity_poly.pdbx_strand_id
1 'polypeptide(L)'
;MAAAKGRNISAFDHIRKQGFQAEVQNVMLTLTFPSHYAMTTGRNVENHGLVGNKFYDERLNKSFNYKDPISNMESDWFEYAGAEPIWLTNERHGHRSC
;
A
#
# COMPACT_ATOMS: atom_id res chain seq x y z
N MET A 1 0.73 24.78 2.01
CA MET A 1 1.80 23.73 1.96
C MET A 1 2.75 23.88 3.14
N ALA A 2 3.43 22.84 3.61
CA ALA A 2 4.20 22.84 4.87
C ALA A 2 5.26 23.95 4.96
N ALA A 3 5.97 24.25 3.87
CA ALA A 3 6.91 25.39 3.78
C ALA A 3 6.23 26.75 4.03
N ALA A 4 5.04 26.97 3.44
CA ALA A 4 4.27 28.21 3.65
C ALA A 4 3.78 28.37 5.10
N LYS A 5 3.81 27.30 5.90
CA LYS A 5 3.51 27.31 7.34
C LYS A 5 4.78 27.43 8.21
N GLY A 6 5.94 27.75 7.62
CA GLY A 6 7.22 27.89 8.33
C GLY A 6 7.82 26.58 8.85
N ARG A 7 7.36 25.41 8.36
CA ARG A 7 7.89 24.11 8.77
C ARG A 7 9.21 23.81 8.06
N ASN A 8 10.18 23.25 8.79
CA ASN A 8 11.43 22.79 8.20
C ASN A 8 11.18 21.60 7.27
N ILE A 9 11.42 21.78 5.97
CA ILE A 9 11.31 20.75 4.92
C ILE A 9 12.63 20.53 4.19
N SER A 10 13.75 20.98 4.76
CA SER A 10 15.08 20.95 4.10
C SER A 10 15.50 19.56 3.61
N ALA A 11 15.15 18.49 4.34
CA ALA A 11 15.39 17.11 3.94
C ALA A 11 14.63 16.72 2.66
N PHE A 12 13.35 17.11 2.54
CA PHE A 12 12.56 16.86 1.33
C PHE A 12 13.09 17.68 0.15
N ASP A 13 13.49 18.92 0.38
CA ASP A 13 14.12 19.75 -0.66
C ASP A 13 15.46 19.17 -1.14
N HIS A 14 16.24 18.58 -0.24
CA HIS A 14 17.48 17.91 -0.60
C HIS A 14 17.23 16.71 -1.52
N ILE A 15 16.30 15.82 -1.15
CA ILE A 15 15.90 14.66 -1.99
C ILE A 15 15.37 15.13 -3.33
N ARG A 16 14.53 16.18 -3.35
CA ARG A 16 13.93 16.73 -4.57
C ARG A 16 14.96 17.32 -5.54
N LYS A 17 16.02 17.94 -5.02
CA LYS A 17 17.11 18.53 -5.83
C LYS A 17 18.07 17.48 -6.39
N GLN A 18 18.27 16.38 -5.67
CA GLN A 18 19.21 15.33 -6.07
C GLN A 18 18.56 14.15 -6.81
N GLY A 19 17.22 14.06 -6.76
CA GLY A 19 16.46 12.94 -7.31
C GLY A 19 15.51 13.35 -8.44
N PHE A 20 14.56 12.46 -8.69
CA PHE A 20 13.48 12.65 -9.65
C PHE A 20 12.16 12.89 -8.92
N GLN A 21 11.32 13.75 -9.49
CA GLN A 21 9.98 14.02 -8.99
C GLN A 21 8.98 13.83 -10.15
N ALA A 22 7.91 13.10 -9.87
CA ALA A 22 6.77 12.96 -10.77
C ALA A 22 5.45 13.09 -10.00
N GLU A 23 4.40 13.42 -10.73
CA GLU A 23 3.03 13.25 -10.25
C GLU A 23 2.62 11.78 -10.43
N VAL A 24 1.97 11.24 -9.41
CA VAL A 24 1.52 9.84 -9.40
C VAL A 24 0.02 9.83 -9.19
N GLN A 25 -0.69 9.04 -9.98
CA GLN A 25 -2.12 8.80 -9.82
C GLN A 25 -2.33 7.53 -8.99
N ASN A 26 -3.06 7.66 -7.88
CA ASN A 26 -3.44 6.51 -7.07
C ASN A 26 -4.54 5.69 -7.75
N VAL A 27 -4.48 4.37 -7.59
CA VAL A 27 -5.51 3.44 -8.08
C VAL A 27 -6.87 3.71 -7.42
N MET A 28 -6.88 4.08 -6.13
CA MET A 28 -8.08 4.50 -5.41
C MET A 28 -7.91 5.89 -4.80
N LEU A 29 -8.85 6.81 -5.10
CA LEU A 29 -8.84 8.14 -4.51
C LEU A 29 -9.14 8.03 -3.01
N THR A 30 -8.27 8.59 -2.17
CA THR A 30 -8.41 8.72 -0.70
C THR A 30 -8.37 7.43 0.13
N LEU A 31 -8.16 6.26 -0.48
CA LEU A 31 -8.08 4.99 0.25
C LEU A 31 -6.64 4.51 0.44
N THR A 32 -6.29 4.28 1.71
CA THR A 32 -4.94 3.94 2.16
C THR A 32 -4.54 2.52 1.74
N PHE A 33 -5.14 1.48 2.34
CA PHE A 33 -4.72 0.10 2.13
C PHE A 33 -4.80 -0.35 0.65
N PRO A 34 -5.91 -0.08 -0.07
CA PRO A 34 -5.99 -0.40 -1.49
C PRO A 34 -4.86 0.21 -2.31
N SER A 35 -4.58 1.50 -2.15
CA SER A 35 -3.53 2.17 -2.92
C SER A 35 -2.12 1.72 -2.53
N HIS A 36 -1.87 1.47 -1.24
CA HIS A 36 -0.55 1.00 -0.79
C HIS A 36 -0.26 -0.41 -1.29
N TYR A 37 -1.24 -1.32 -1.23
CA TYR A 37 -1.04 -2.69 -1.71
C TYR A 37 -0.92 -2.77 -3.24
N ALA A 38 -1.59 -1.89 -3.97
CA ALA A 38 -1.37 -1.74 -5.40
C ALA A 38 0.08 -1.34 -5.73
N MET A 39 0.67 -0.40 -4.98
CA MET A 39 2.07 0.00 -5.17
C MET A 39 3.06 -1.15 -4.93
N THR A 40 2.74 -2.06 -4.00
CA THR A 40 3.67 -3.14 -3.62
C THR A 40 3.55 -4.36 -4.52
N THR A 41 2.37 -4.60 -5.10
CA THR A 41 2.09 -5.77 -5.95
C THR A 41 2.07 -5.47 -7.44
N GLY A 42 1.97 -4.20 -7.84
CA GLY A 42 1.81 -3.78 -9.23
C GLY A 42 0.43 -4.13 -9.82
N ARG A 43 -0.56 -4.45 -8.98
CA ARG A 43 -1.91 -4.86 -9.39
C ARG A 43 -2.95 -3.82 -9.01
N ASN A 44 -4.06 -3.76 -9.75
CA ASN A 44 -5.23 -2.97 -9.36
C ASN A 44 -6.06 -3.66 -8.27
N VAL A 45 -7.02 -2.93 -7.70
CA VAL A 45 -7.87 -3.39 -6.59
C VAL A 45 -8.66 -4.65 -6.88
N GLU A 46 -9.18 -4.80 -8.09
CA GLU A 46 -9.91 -5.97 -8.55
C GLU A 46 -9.04 -7.24 -8.62
N ASN A 47 -7.72 -7.08 -8.75
CA ASN A 47 -6.77 -8.17 -8.93
C ASN A 47 -6.00 -8.53 -7.65
N HIS A 48 -5.96 -7.65 -6.66
CA HIS A 48 -5.29 -7.88 -5.37
C HIS A 48 -6.25 -8.01 -4.18
N GLY A 49 -7.56 -7.88 -4.38
CA GLY A 49 -8.60 -8.22 -3.38
C GLY A 49 -8.89 -7.15 -2.31
N LEU A 50 -7.94 -6.28 -1.97
CA LEU A 50 -8.17 -5.15 -1.06
C LEU A 50 -8.96 -4.00 -1.73
N VAL A 51 -10.29 -4.14 -1.78
CA VAL A 51 -11.19 -3.20 -2.46
C VAL A 51 -11.54 -1.95 -1.64
N GLY A 52 -11.26 -1.94 -0.34
CA GLY A 52 -11.60 -0.83 0.53
C GLY A 52 -10.83 -0.82 1.84
N ASN A 53 -10.88 0.30 2.55
CA ASN A 53 -10.35 0.40 3.92
C ASN A 53 -11.21 -0.37 4.94
N LYS A 54 -12.48 -0.61 4.60
CA LYS A 54 -13.41 -1.48 5.33
C LYS A 54 -14.32 -2.17 4.33
N PHE A 55 -14.42 -3.49 4.39
CA PHE A 55 -15.32 -4.26 3.53
C PHE A 55 -15.62 -5.62 4.18
N TYR A 56 -16.60 -6.33 3.64
CA TYR A 56 -16.98 -7.67 4.07
C TYR A 56 -16.81 -8.63 2.89
N ASP A 57 -16.26 -9.81 3.15
CA ASP A 57 -16.14 -10.89 2.18
C ASP A 57 -17.12 -12.01 2.55
N GLU A 58 -18.10 -12.25 1.68
CA GLU A 58 -19.13 -13.27 1.86
C GLU A 58 -18.59 -14.70 1.83
N ARG A 59 -17.52 -14.96 1.07
CA ARG A 59 -16.92 -16.29 0.94
C ARG A 59 -16.11 -16.67 2.17
N LEU A 60 -15.41 -15.68 2.75
CA LEU A 60 -14.66 -15.86 3.98
C LEU A 60 -15.53 -15.71 5.23
N ASN A 61 -16.72 -15.12 5.10
CA ASN A 61 -17.58 -14.73 6.22
C ASN A 61 -16.82 -13.85 7.25
N LYS A 62 -16.02 -12.90 6.73
CA LYS A 62 -15.13 -12.04 7.52
C LYS A 62 -15.25 -10.59 7.08
N SER A 63 -14.99 -9.68 8.01
CA SER A 63 -14.90 -8.24 7.73
C SER A 63 -13.45 -7.79 7.80
N PHE A 64 -13.00 -7.05 6.80
CA PHE A 64 -11.75 -6.30 6.82
C PHE A 64 -11.98 -4.91 7.40
N ASN A 65 -11.11 -4.45 8.31
CA ASN A 65 -11.07 -3.06 8.76
C ASN A 65 -9.63 -2.64 9.03
N TYR A 66 -9.14 -1.67 8.26
CA TYR A 66 -7.75 -1.21 8.35
C TYR A 66 -7.33 -0.66 9.73
N LYS A 67 -8.29 -0.24 10.56
CA LYS A 67 -8.05 0.25 11.93
C LYS A 67 -8.06 -0.85 12.98
N ASP A 68 -8.49 -2.05 12.63
CA ASP A 68 -8.57 -3.20 13.53
C ASP A 68 -7.36 -4.11 13.27
N PRO A 69 -6.37 -4.17 14.19
CA PRO A 69 -5.18 -4.98 14.01
C PRO A 69 -5.46 -6.49 13.93
N ILE A 70 -6.57 -6.96 14.50
CA ILE A 70 -6.89 -8.40 14.47
C ILE A 70 -7.33 -8.76 13.05
N SER A 71 -8.26 -7.98 12.51
CA SER A 71 -8.80 -8.17 11.16
C SER A 71 -7.77 -7.87 10.07
N ASN A 72 -6.99 -6.78 10.19
CA ASN A 72 -6.13 -6.32 9.09
C ASN A 72 -4.84 -7.12 8.90
N MET A 73 -4.50 -8.02 9.84
CA MET A 73 -3.31 -8.87 9.79
C MET A 73 -3.61 -10.29 9.31
N GLU A 74 -4.87 -10.65 9.06
CA GLU A 74 -5.21 -11.99 8.56
C GLU A 74 -4.67 -12.19 7.14
N SER A 75 -4.02 -13.33 6.91
CA SER A 75 -3.34 -13.58 5.63
C SER A 75 -4.31 -13.77 4.46
N ASP A 76 -5.54 -14.23 4.73
CA ASP A 76 -6.62 -14.40 3.75
C ASP A 76 -6.82 -13.15 2.86
N TRP A 77 -6.60 -11.94 3.41
CA TRP A 77 -6.78 -10.69 2.69
C TRP A 77 -5.69 -10.41 1.64
N PHE A 78 -4.50 -10.97 1.82
CA PHE A 78 -3.30 -10.68 1.02
C PHE A 78 -2.97 -11.80 0.02
N GLU A 79 -3.52 -13.00 0.24
CA GLU A 79 -3.30 -14.17 -0.62
C GLU A 79 -4.24 -14.22 -1.84
N TYR A 80 -5.21 -13.30 -1.93
CA TYR A 80 -6.17 -13.26 -3.03
C TYR A 80 -5.48 -13.17 -4.40
N ALA A 81 -5.86 -14.07 -5.30
CA ALA A 81 -5.38 -14.16 -6.68
C ALA A 81 -3.84 -14.20 -6.83
N GLY A 82 -3.10 -14.64 -5.80
CA GLY A 82 -1.64 -14.69 -5.82
C GLY A 82 -1.01 -13.30 -5.98
N ALA A 83 -1.62 -12.27 -5.37
CA ALA A 83 -1.03 -10.94 -5.31
C ALA A 83 0.25 -11.00 -4.44
N GLU A 84 1.40 -10.90 -5.09
CA GLU A 84 2.70 -11.00 -4.44
C GLU A 84 3.30 -9.60 -4.25
N PRO A 85 3.56 -9.16 -3.02
CA PRO A 85 4.22 -7.88 -2.78
C PRO A 85 5.74 -7.98 -3.02
N ILE A 86 6.34 -6.84 -3.40
CA ILE A 86 7.75 -6.73 -3.80
C ILE A 86 8.75 -7.33 -2.79
N TRP A 87 8.47 -7.25 -1.48
CA TRP A 87 9.34 -7.85 -0.47
C TRP A 87 9.36 -9.37 -0.54
N LEU A 88 8.21 -10.02 -0.78
CA LEU A 88 8.15 -11.46 -0.91
C LEU A 88 8.92 -11.91 -2.16
N THR A 89 8.78 -11.17 -3.26
CA THR A 89 9.56 -11.42 -4.49
C THR A 89 11.06 -11.30 -4.23
N ASN A 90 11.49 -10.23 -3.56
CA ASN A 90 12.89 -10.01 -3.19
C ASN A 90 13.44 -11.15 -2.32
N GLU A 91 12.68 -11.62 -1.33
CA GLU A 91 13.04 -12.74 -0.46
C GLU A 91 13.14 -14.07 -1.22
N ARG A 92 12.22 -14.34 -2.17
CA ARG A 92 12.29 -15.53 -3.03
C ARG A 92 13.54 -15.56 -3.92
N HIS A 93 14.10 -14.39 -4.24
CA HIS A 93 15.36 -14.26 -4.97
C HIS A 93 16.60 -14.33 -4.06
N GLY A 94 16.45 -14.65 -2.77
CA GLY A 94 17.55 -14.85 -1.83
C GLY A 94 18.09 -13.57 -1.19
N HIS A 95 17.35 -12.46 -1.31
CA HIS A 95 17.67 -11.20 -0.66
C HIS A 95 16.89 -11.05 0.66
N ARG A 96 17.21 -10.00 1.43
CA ARG A 96 16.49 -9.68 2.68
C ARG A 96 15.58 -8.49 2.45
N SER A 97 14.39 -8.56 3.04
CA SER A 97 13.50 -7.42 3.24
C SER A 97 13.36 -7.17 4.74
N CYS A 98 13.26 -5.91 5.14
CA CYS A 98 13.22 -5.46 6.53
C CYS A 98 11.90 -4.75 6.84
#